data_AF-A0A8S3Q5V0-F1
#
_entry.id   AF-A0A8S3Q5V0-F1
#
_cell.length_a   1.000
_cell.length_b   1.000
_cell.length_c   1.000
_cell.angle_alpha   90.00
_cell.angle_beta   90.00
_cell.angle_gamma   90.00
#
_symmetry.space_group_name_H-M   'P 1'
#
loop_
_entity.id
_entity.type
_entity.pdbx_description
1 polymer ?
#
loop_
_entity_poly.entity_id
_entity_poly.type
_entity_poly.pdbx_seq_one_letter_code
_entity_poly.pdbx_strand_id
1 'polypeptide(L)'
;MSDSDDSSLDISFTLDSSEDEDPERDTSTFFAGTVKVSITVGKTTISVVEGDISNQQVDVILNSTSKKLDMNAGKASKALLAVAGNSLQTECKEKYPNGIQASEVAITGGGNLKCQHVFHTSLLKWSETNSKQVHKSFIGKSLSEMDSRGLTSMAIPGLTTGYLRFPKRAAAKSKCIYIQEYLEHHTDTSITDIRFVIHSSDQRTLNAFVAEVKRWRSFINQSVHCRDVFSTQIGNTNVKVKIDKIQDQDVDVIVNSVNSQLKLDKGSLSHTLVSVGGNSLQTECTNKYPNGLQVGQVAVTSGGNLKCKQVYHSCIGDFKNQDKSESKKSIQEMVKTCLDTAHTNNMTSIAFPCLGTRYRHYPAKLSAVAMFDSILDFTANNVSSSVSAIIIVVYGSNCEKIAKAFEAEGNSNASGGQPTVRGTKEFCSMMYQTELSPPSSWTHYSSLKSVKQWKSSKPEDGKYFKLIEIQSTDNVYQAIESLVQDTWESGKVGHGRDAAGLGSHTTLAVKKIERLENIDLWESYGHLRSQLFHKASDIDIFDPLENLQIQKDQSKHQKIFSPS
;
A
#
# COMPACT_ATOMS: atom_id res chain seq x y z
N MET A 1 3.64 -53.39 -50.14
CA MET A 1 3.30 -54.13 -48.90
C MET A 1 3.94 -53.38 -47.75
N SER A 2 3.30 -52.50 -46.99
CA SER A 2 1.92 -51.98 -46.89
C SER A 2 2.06 -50.76 -45.94
N ASP A 3 1.74 -49.56 -46.41
CA ASP A 3 0.54 -48.76 -46.08
C ASP A 3 0.51 -48.14 -44.67
N SER A 4 0.43 -46.81 -44.61
CA SER A 4 -0.73 -46.10 -44.05
C SER A 4 -0.59 -44.58 -44.21
N ASP A 5 -1.76 -43.99 -44.44
CA ASP A 5 -2.08 -42.65 -44.90
C ASP A 5 -1.84 -41.53 -43.89
N ASP A 6 -1.68 -40.30 -44.37
CA ASP A 6 -2.34 -39.15 -43.75
C ASP A 6 -2.69 -38.09 -44.81
N SER A 7 -3.99 -37.82 -44.92
CA SER A 7 -4.62 -36.84 -45.81
C SER A 7 -5.41 -35.88 -44.94
N SER A 8 -5.00 -34.62 -44.87
CA SER A 8 -5.73 -33.57 -44.14
C SER A 8 -6.65 -32.79 -45.08
N LEU A 9 -7.95 -32.81 -44.74
CA LEU A 9 -9.04 -32.06 -45.36
C LEU A 9 -9.61 -31.05 -44.34
N ASP A 10 -9.95 -29.87 -44.87
CA ASP A 10 -10.60 -28.71 -44.25
C ASP A 10 -11.91 -29.02 -43.51
N ILE A 11 -12.16 -28.33 -42.39
CA ILE A 11 -13.50 -27.84 -42.01
C ILE A 11 -13.40 -26.45 -41.34
N SER A 12 -14.14 -25.52 -41.92
CA SER A 12 -14.42 -24.13 -41.53
C SER A 12 -15.16 -23.94 -40.21
N PHE A 13 -14.89 -22.84 -39.50
CA PHE A 13 -15.83 -22.26 -38.54
C PHE A 13 -16.06 -20.78 -38.87
N THR A 14 -17.29 -20.48 -39.30
CA THR A 14 -17.86 -19.15 -39.54
C THR A 14 -17.95 -18.37 -38.23
N LEU A 15 -17.29 -17.21 -38.16
CA LEU A 15 -17.53 -16.19 -37.13
C LEU A 15 -18.59 -15.22 -37.66
N ASP A 16 -19.72 -15.23 -36.96
CA ASP A 16 -20.87 -14.37 -37.15
C ASP A 16 -20.47 -12.91 -36.86
N SER A 17 -20.71 -12.05 -37.84
CA SER A 17 -20.44 -10.61 -37.82
C SER A 17 -21.70 -9.88 -37.37
N SER A 18 -21.78 -9.53 -36.09
CA SER A 18 -22.68 -8.49 -35.62
C SER A 18 -21.85 -7.26 -35.23
N GLU A 19 -21.68 -6.37 -36.20
CA GLU A 19 -21.14 -5.02 -36.03
C GLU A 19 -22.20 -4.16 -35.31
N ASP A 20 -22.00 -3.92 -34.01
CA ASP A 20 -22.61 -2.78 -33.33
C ASP A 20 -21.65 -1.58 -33.51
N GLU A 21 -21.82 -0.87 -34.62
CA GLU A 21 -21.17 0.44 -34.85
C GLU A 21 -21.79 1.50 -33.93
N ASP A 22 -21.05 1.88 -32.88
CA ASP A 22 -21.27 3.11 -32.12
C ASP A 22 -20.64 4.26 -32.92
N PRO A 23 -21.33 5.38 -33.21
CA PRO A 23 -20.88 6.32 -34.24
C PRO A 23 -19.63 7.08 -33.76
N GLU A 24 -18.49 6.81 -34.42
CA GLU A 24 -17.30 7.64 -34.29
C GLU A 24 -17.63 9.06 -34.73
N ARG A 25 -17.84 9.95 -33.75
CA ARG A 25 -17.75 11.39 -33.98
C ARG A 25 -16.30 11.66 -34.40
N ASP A 26 -16.13 12.03 -35.67
CA ASP A 26 -14.87 12.44 -36.27
C ASP A 26 -14.23 13.60 -35.45
N THR A 27 -13.32 13.24 -34.55
CA THR A 27 -12.59 14.17 -33.67
C THR A 27 -11.22 14.55 -34.23
N SER A 28 -10.94 14.16 -35.48
CA SER A 28 -9.61 14.27 -36.10
C SER A 28 -9.19 15.69 -36.49
N THR A 29 -10.08 16.69 -36.40
CA THR A 29 -9.86 18.03 -36.97
C THR A 29 -9.65 19.18 -35.98
N PHE A 30 -9.66 18.96 -34.66
CA PHE A 30 -9.57 20.06 -33.67
C PHE A 30 -8.24 20.19 -32.90
N PHE A 31 -7.33 19.21 -33.00
CA PHE A 31 -6.07 19.23 -32.25
C PHE A 31 -4.88 19.54 -33.17
N ALA A 32 -3.97 20.40 -32.72
CA ALA A 32 -2.66 20.57 -33.37
C ALA A 32 -1.77 19.35 -33.07
N GLY A 33 -2.11 18.20 -33.65
CA GLY A 33 -1.44 16.92 -33.42
C GLY A 33 -2.40 15.73 -33.59
N THR A 34 -1.86 14.51 -33.54
CA THR A 34 -2.64 13.28 -33.69
C THR A 34 -2.97 12.69 -32.32
N VAL A 35 -4.26 12.56 -31.99
CA VAL A 35 -4.71 11.85 -30.79
C VAL A 35 -4.41 10.35 -30.96
N LYS A 36 -3.67 9.76 -30.01
CA LYS A 36 -3.30 8.33 -30.03
C LYS A 36 -4.17 7.47 -29.13
N VAL A 37 -4.67 8.03 -28.05
CA VAL A 37 -5.63 7.41 -27.14
C VAL A 37 -6.36 8.51 -26.38
N SER A 38 -7.64 8.29 -26.12
CA SER A 38 -8.47 9.14 -25.28
C SER A 38 -9.31 8.28 -24.32
N ILE A 39 -9.58 8.83 -23.14
CA ILE A 39 -10.48 8.28 -22.12
C ILE A 39 -11.32 9.41 -21.52
N THR A 40 -12.45 9.06 -20.90
CA THR A 40 -13.27 10.01 -20.15
C THR A 40 -13.33 9.58 -18.68
N VAL A 41 -13.03 10.52 -17.78
CA VAL A 41 -13.13 10.34 -16.33
C VAL A 41 -14.09 11.39 -15.80
N GLY A 42 -15.28 10.96 -15.37
CA GLY A 42 -16.38 11.89 -15.06
C GLY A 42 -16.76 12.68 -16.31
N LYS A 43 -16.59 14.01 -16.28
CA LYS A 43 -16.79 14.91 -17.43
C LYS A 43 -15.50 15.35 -18.12
N THR A 44 -14.34 14.89 -17.64
CA THR A 44 -13.03 15.30 -18.15
C THR A 44 -12.52 14.29 -19.18
N THR A 45 -12.24 14.78 -20.38
CA THR A 45 -11.57 14.01 -21.43
C THR A 45 -10.06 14.07 -21.21
N ILE A 46 -9.40 12.92 -21.23
CA ILE A 46 -7.95 12.81 -21.06
C ILE A 46 -7.37 12.13 -22.30
N SER A 47 -6.52 12.85 -23.02
CA SER A 47 -5.96 12.40 -24.28
C SER A 47 -4.42 12.36 -24.27
N VAL A 48 -3.84 11.46 -25.05
CA VAL A 48 -2.42 11.50 -25.43
C VAL A 48 -2.34 11.97 -26.88
N VAL A 49 -1.71 13.11 -27.09
CA VAL A 49 -1.56 13.75 -28.40
C VAL A 49 -0.10 13.68 -28.82
N GLU A 50 0.15 13.13 -30.00
CA GLU A 50 1.43 13.27 -30.67
C GLU A 50 1.48 14.63 -31.40
N GLY A 51 2.37 15.52 -30.96
CA GLY A 51 2.47 16.87 -31.55
C GLY A 51 3.37 17.82 -30.76
N ASP A 52 3.45 19.06 -31.23
CA ASP A 52 4.17 20.14 -30.55
C ASP A 52 3.26 20.83 -29.53
N ILE A 53 3.75 20.94 -28.29
CA ILE A 53 3.02 21.61 -27.21
C ILE A 53 2.82 23.10 -27.46
N SER A 54 3.72 23.75 -28.20
CA SER A 54 3.64 25.18 -28.50
C SER A 54 2.50 25.54 -29.46
N ASN A 55 1.96 24.55 -30.19
CA ASN A 55 0.85 24.73 -31.12
C ASN A 55 -0.53 24.43 -30.51
N GLN A 56 -0.59 24.04 -29.24
CA GLN A 56 -1.84 23.63 -28.60
C GLN A 56 -2.74 24.82 -28.30
N GLN A 57 -4.02 24.67 -28.64
CA GLN A 57 -5.07 25.59 -28.23
C GLN A 57 -5.79 25.03 -27.00
N VAL A 58 -5.47 25.60 -25.83
CA VAL A 58 -5.95 25.21 -24.50
C VAL A 58 -5.91 26.44 -23.58
N ASP A 59 -6.61 26.42 -22.45
CA ASP A 59 -6.54 27.54 -21.50
C ASP A 59 -5.17 27.63 -20.82
N VAL A 60 -4.58 26.47 -20.48
CA VAL A 60 -3.32 26.39 -19.73
C VAL A 60 -2.31 25.48 -20.41
N ILE A 61 -1.06 25.94 -20.54
CA ILE A 61 0.09 25.09 -20.89
C ILE A 61 0.99 24.93 -19.66
N LEU A 62 1.33 23.69 -19.30
CA LEU A 62 2.32 23.44 -18.25
C LEU A 62 3.75 23.52 -18.79
N ASN A 63 4.62 24.18 -18.04
CA ASN A 63 6.05 24.29 -18.33
C ASN A 63 6.91 23.92 -17.11
N SER A 64 7.98 23.14 -17.33
CA SER A 64 9.05 22.97 -16.36
C SER A 64 10.33 23.63 -16.87
N THR A 65 10.93 24.46 -16.03
CA THR A 65 12.15 25.21 -16.32
C THR A 65 13.06 25.28 -15.09
N SER A 66 14.07 26.15 -15.10
CA SER A 66 14.97 26.40 -13.98
C SER A 66 14.27 27.15 -12.83
N LYS A 67 14.86 27.13 -11.62
CA LYS A 67 14.38 27.90 -10.46
C LYS A 67 14.28 29.40 -10.72
N LYS A 68 15.05 29.93 -11.67
CA LYS A 68 15.04 31.35 -12.06
C LYS A 68 14.07 31.66 -13.21
N LEU A 69 13.23 30.69 -13.60
CA LEU A 69 12.30 30.82 -14.72
C LEU A 69 13.00 31.26 -16.02
N ASP A 70 14.22 30.74 -16.24
CA ASP A 70 14.94 30.94 -17.50
C ASP A 70 14.30 30.07 -18.57
N MET A 71 13.51 30.67 -19.45
CA MET A 71 12.77 29.98 -20.49
C MET A 71 13.69 29.31 -21.52
N ASN A 72 15.00 29.63 -21.54
CA ASN A 72 15.99 28.91 -22.30
C ASN A 72 16.45 27.59 -21.64
N ALA A 73 16.03 27.30 -20.42
CA ALA A 73 16.36 26.06 -19.73
C ALA A 73 15.37 24.94 -20.09
N GLY A 74 15.79 24.05 -20.99
CA GLY A 74 15.05 22.86 -21.37
C GLY A 74 14.34 22.96 -22.72
N LYS A 75 14.17 21.82 -23.39
CA LYS A 75 13.66 21.78 -24.78
C LYS A 75 12.23 22.30 -24.91
N ALA A 76 11.32 21.85 -24.04
CA ALA A 76 9.93 22.29 -24.06
C ALA A 76 9.83 23.80 -23.75
N SER A 77 10.56 24.28 -22.74
CA SER A 77 10.57 25.70 -22.38
C SER A 77 11.09 26.59 -23.53
N LYS A 78 12.14 26.15 -24.24
CA LYS A 78 12.64 26.84 -25.44
C LYS A 78 11.62 26.87 -26.58
N ALA A 79 10.93 25.76 -26.82
CA ALA A 79 9.89 25.69 -27.85
C ALA A 79 8.73 26.64 -27.53
N LEU A 80 8.30 26.70 -26.27
CA LEU A 80 7.29 27.65 -25.82
C LEU A 80 7.76 29.10 -25.98
N LEU A 81 9.00 29.43 -25.59
CA LEU A 81 9.56 30.78 -25.74
C LEU A 81 9.63 31.23 -27.20
N ALA A 82 10.01 30.33 -28.10
CA ALA A 82 10.13 30.62 -29.53
C ALA A 82 8.81 31.06 -30.15
N VAL A 83 7.69 30.46 -29.72
CA VAL A 83 6.36 30.84 -30.19
C VAL A 83 5.78 32.01 -29.39
N ALA A 84 5.86 31.98 -28.05
CA ALA A 84 5.30 33.00 -27.16
C ALA A 84 5.90 34.39 -27.37
N GLY A 85 7.17 34.44 -27.80
CA GLY A 85 7.97 35.66 -27.88
C GLY A 85 8.60 36.04 -26.54
N ASN A 86 9.44 37.09 -26.57
CA ASN A 86 10.21 37.53 -25.41
C ASN A 86 9.35 38.06 -24.25
N SER A 87 8.09 38.43 -24.51
CA SER A 87 7.14 38.88 -23.47
C SER A 87 6.98 37.85 -22.36
N LEU A 88 6.97 36.55 -22.68
CA LEU A 88 6.84 35.47 -21.70
C LEU A 88 8.05 35.41 -20.74
N GLN A 89 9.26 35.65 -21.25
CA GLN A 89 10.46 35.70 -20.41
C GLN A 89 10.52 36.99 -19.58
N THR A 90 10.09 38.12 -20.14
CA THR A 90 10.02 39.40 -19.43
C THR A 90 9.04 39.30 -18.25
N GLU A 91 7.84 38.77 -18.48
CA GLU A 91 6.84 38.60 -17.42
C GLU A 91 7.33 37.67 -16.31
N CYS A 92 8.03 36.58 -16.65
CA CYS A 92 8.67 35.71 -15.66
C CYS A 92 9.64 36.49 -14.75
N LYS A 93 10.46 37.38 -15.32
CA LYS A 93 11.46 38.17 -14.57
C LYS A 93 10.82 39.26 -13.70
N GLU A 94 9.76 39.90 -14.20
CA GLU A 94 9.06 40.97 -13.49
C GLU A 94 8.22 40.44 -12.33
N LYS A 95 7.45 39.37 -12.53
CA LYS A 95 6.59 38.78 -11.48
C LYS A 95 7.38 37.96 -10.46
N TYR A 96 8.48 37.33 -10.88
CA TYR A 96 9.25 36.42 -10.05
C TYR A 96 10.76 36.76 -10.07
N PRO A 97 11.16 37.98 -9.64
CA PRO A 97 12.55 38.45 -9.72
C PRO A 97 13.53 37.57 -8.94
N ASN A 98 13.04 36.94 -7.87
CA ASN A 98 13.84 36.03 -7.04
C ASN A 98 13.81 34.57 -7.53
N GLY A 99 13.01 34.26 -8.55
CA GLY A 99 12.69 32.91 -8.99
C GLY A 99 11.60 32.26 -8.12
N ILE A 100 11.49 30.94 -8.22
CA ILE A 100 10.51 30.11 -7.51
C ILE A 100 11.17 28.93 -6.80
N GLN A 101 10.52 28.46 -5.74
CA GLN A 101 10.87 27.22 -5.07
C GLN A 101 10.36 25.99 -5.85
N ALA A 102 10.92 24.82 -5.51
CA ALA A 102 10.44 23.57 -6.09
C ALA A 102 8.97 23.33 -5.70
N SER A 103 8.12 22.96 -6.68
CA SER A 103 6.67 22.78 -6.54
C SER A 103 5.81 24.04 -6.42
N GLU A 104 6.38 25.23 -6.53
CA GLU A 104 5.59 26.44 -6.77
C GLU A 104 5.09 26.48 -8.22
N VAL A 105 3.95 27.14 -8.41
CA VAL A 105 3.34 27.39 -9.73
C VAL A 105 3.47 28.89 -9.99
N ALA A 106 4.37 29.27 -10.88
CA ALA A 106 4.44 30.62 -11.42
C ALA A 106 3.48 30.76 -12.60
N ILE A 107 2.69 31.83 -12.65
CA ILE A 107 1.64 32.04 -13.63
C ILE A 107 1.92 33.30 -14.44
N THR A 108 1.97 33.12 -15.75
CA THR A 108 2.15 34.19 -16.74
C THR A 108 1.00 34.14 -17.76
N GLY A 109 0.93 35.13 -18.65
CA GLY A 109 0.12 35.05 -19.86
C GLY A 109 0.73 34.11 -20.91
N GLY A 110 -0.02 33.79 -21.96
CA GLY A 110 0.48 32.97 -23.09
C GLY A 110 1.48 33.68 -24.01
N GLY A 111 1.58 35.01 -23.95
CA GLY A 111 2.23 35.79 -25.01
C GLY A 111 1.53 35.53 -26.35
N ASN A 112 2.29 35.12 -27.36
CA ASN A 112 1.74 34.72 -28.67
C ASN A 112 1.29 33.25 -28.75
N LEU A 113 1.38 32.47 -27.66
CA LEU A 113 0.83 31.10 -27.63
C LEU A 113 -0.70 31.15 -27.71
N LYS A 114 -1.30 30.07 -28.22
CA LYS A 114 -2.76 29.90 -28.25
C LYS A 114 -3.31 29.41 -26.90
N CYS A 115 -2.84 30.02 -25.80
CA CYS A 115 -3.31 29.74 -24.46
C CYS A 115 -3.49 31.01 -23.63
N GLN A 116 -4.35 30.95 -22.62
CA GLN A 116 -4.57 32.08 -21.71
C GLN A 116 -3.38 32.23 -20.76
N HIS A 117 -2.91 31.10 -20.22
CA HIS A 117 -1.85 31.08 -19.21
C HIS A 117 -0.79 30.01 -19.48
N VAL A 118 0.44 30.30 -19.03
CA VAL A 118 1.49 29.30 -18.89
C VAL A 118 1.79 29.12 -17.40
N PHE A 119 1.70 27.88 -16.92
CA PHE A 119 2.00 27.53 -15.54
C PHE A 119 3.39 26.93 -15.47
N HIS A 120 4.32 27.70 -14.91
CA HIS A 120 5.73 27.38 -14.82
C HIS A 120 6.07 26.77 -13.47
N THR A 121 7.01 25.83 -13.47
CA THR A 121 7.59 25.33 -12.24
C THR A 121 9.06 24.95 -12.40
N SER A 122 9.74 24.80 -11.26
CA SER A 122 11.02 24.11 -11.17
C SER A 122 10.82 22.77 -10.49
N LEU A 123 11.23 21.69 -11.15
CA LEU A 123 11.14 20.33 -10.64
C LEU A 123 12.52 19.76 -10.31
N LEU A 124 12.53 18.70 -9.50
CA LEU A 124 13.74 17.98 -9.11
C LEU A 124 14.00 16.79 -10.04
N LYS A 125 15.27 16.38 -10.15
CA LYS A 125 15.69 15.18 -10.86
C LYS A 125 15.21 13.93 -10.15
N TRP A 126 15.09 12.83 -10.89
CA TRP A 126 14.65 11.54 -10.35
C TRP A 126 15.47 11.05 -9.15
N SER A 127 16.79 11.28 -9.17
CA SER A 127 17.72 10.87 -8.11
C SER A 127 17.65 11.72 -6.84
N GLU A 128 16.97 12.87 -6.89
CA GLU A 128 16.89 13.78 -5.75
C GLU A 128 15.76 13.37 -4.79
N THR A 129 16.00 13.57 -3.50
CA THR A 129 15.02 13.34 -2.43
C THR A 129 13.77 14.18 -2.68
N ASN A 130 12.60 13.63 -2.36
CA ASN A 130 11.28 14.28 -2.52
C ASN A 130 10.86 14.63 -3.96
N SER A 131 11.60 14.21 -4.99
CA SER A 131 11.29 14.51 -6.40
C SER A 131 9.86 14.11 -6.81
N LYS A 132 9.38 12.95 -6.31
CA LYS A 132 8.00 12.48 -6.54
C LYS A 132 6.94 13.38 -5.89
N GLN A 133 7.20 13.85 -4.67
CA GLN A 133 6.29 14.70 -3.90
C GLN A 133 6.20 16.10 -4.52
N VAL A 134 7.32 16.68 -4.93
CA VAL A 134 7.37 17.96 -5.65
C VAL A 134 6.54 17.90 -6.93
N HIS A 135 6.67 16.82 -7.70
CA HIS A 135 5.90 16.64 -8.93
C HIS A 135 4.40 16.42 -8.66
N LYS A 136 4.03 15.66 -7.61
CA LYS A 136 2.62 15.50 -7.19
C LYS A 136 2.01 16.85 -6.80
N SER A 137 2.74 17.61 -5.99
CA SER A 137 2.35 18.95 -5.53
C SER A 137 2.14 19.91 -6.71
N PHE A 138 3.05 19.94 -7.68
CA PHE A 138 2.92 20.79 -8.87
C PHE A 138 1.67 20.50 -9.70
N ILE A 139 1.42 19.22 -10.03
CA ILE A 139 0.22 18.84 -10.81
C ILE A 139 -1.04 19.18 -10.03
N GLY A 140 -1.11 18.83 -8.73
CA GLY A 140 -2.27 19.14 -7.89
C GLY A 140 -2.56 20.63 -7.75
N LYS A 141 -1.54 21.46 -7.52
CA LYS A 141 -1.68 22.92 -7.46
C LYS A 141 -2.11 23.52 -8.80
N SER A 142 -1.58 22.99 -9.92
CA SER A 142 -1.96 23.45 -11.25
C SER A 142 -3.43 23.20 -11.55
N LEU A 143 -3.95 22.02 -11.21
CA LEU A 143 -5.36 21.69 -11.37
C LEU A 143 -6.24 22.54 -10.45
N SER A 144 -5.82 22.73 -9.19
CA SER A 144 -6.52 23.61 -8.24
C SER A 144 -6.60 25.07 -8.71
N GLU A 145 -5.54 25.55 -9.36
CA GLU A 145 -5.49 26.91 -9.90
C GLU A 145 -6.33 27.08 -11.16
N MET A 146 -6.50 26.02 -11.95
CA MET A 146 -7.48 26.04 -13.05
C MET A 146 -8.89 26.17 -12.50
N ASP A 147 -9.24 25.36 -11.50
CA ASP A 147 -10.59 25.38 -10.91
C ASP A 147 -10.92 26.70 -10.24
N SER A 148 -9.98 27.30 -9.51
CA SER A 148 -10.20 28.62 -8.88
C SER A 148 -10.44 29.74 -9.90
N ARG A 149 -10.02 29.53 -11.16
CA ARG A 149 -10.16 30.46 -12.28
C ARG A 149 -11.26 30.05 -13.28
N GLY A 150 -11.91 28.91 -13.09
CA GLY A 150 -12.89 28.37 -14.03
C GLY A 150 -12.30 27.97 -15.40
N LEU A 151 -11.03 27.60 -15.46
CA LEU A 151 -10.35 27.20 -16.71
C LEU A 151 -10.65 25.73 -17.02
N THR A 152 -10.85 25.43 -18.30
CA THR A 152 -11.46 24.16 -18.72
C THR A 152 -10.49 23.19 -19.40
N SER A 153 -9.39 23.69 -19.97
CA SER A 153 -8.49 22.89 -20.80
C SER A 153 -6.99 23.07 -20.49
N MET A 154 -6.24 21.97 -20.44
CA MET A 154 -4.80 21.97 -20.13
C MET A 154 -3.98 21.08 -21.07
N ALA A 155 -2.81 21.57 -21.51
CA ALA A 155 -1.78 20.77 -22.17
C ALA A 155 -0.57 20.54 -21.25
N ILE A 156 -0.18 19.28 -21.12
CA ILE A 156 0.93 18.81 -20.28
C ILE A 156 1.98 18.17 -21.19
N PRO A 157 3.25 18.62 -21.19
CA PRO A 157 4.28 17.99 -22.02
C PRO A 157 4.66 16.60 -21.46
N GLY A 158 5.66 15.94 -22.06
CA GLY A 158 6.42 14.84 -21.45
C GLY A 158 7.21 15.27 -20.20
N LEU A 159 6.55 15.94 -19.26
CA LEU A 159 7.10 16.57 -18.08
C LEU A 159 7.96 15.55 -17.32
N THR A 160 9.15 15.95 -16.89
CA THR A 160 10.18 15.15 -16.19
C THR A 160 10.96 14.08 -17.00
N THR A 161 10.54 13.70 -18.20
CA THR A 161 11.19 12.57 -18.93
C THR A 161 12.51 12.95 -19.61
N GLY A 162 12.75 14.26 -19.82
CA GLY A 162 13.98 14.80 -20.42
C GLY A 162 15.11 14.97 -19.40
N TYR A 163 15.54 16.23 -19.20
CA TYR A 163 16.68 16.58 -18.34
C TYR A 163 16.58 16.05 -16.90
N LEU A 164 15.35 15.89 -16.38
CA LEU A 164 15.08 15.42 -15.02
C LEU A 164 15.17 13.89 -14.87
N ARG A 165 15.36 13.15 -15.98
CA ARG A 165 15.66 11.71 -16.03
C ARG A 165 14.65 10.80 -15.32
N PHE A 166 13.38 11.19 -15.21
CA PHE A 166 12.36 10.26 -14.74
C PHE A 166 12.20 9.12 -15.76
N PRO A 167 12.17 7.85 -15.32
CA PRO A 167 11.84 6.74 -16.21
C PRO A 167 10.47 6.99 -16.87
N LYS A 168 10.40 6.90 -18.21
CA LYS A 168 9.24 7.32 -19.01
C LYS A 168 7.93 6.69 -18.55
N ARG A 169 7.93 5.39 -18.26
CA ARG A 169 6.77 4.67 -17.71
C ARG A 169 6.37 5.16 -16.32
N ALA A 170 7.35 5.40 -15.43
CA ALA A 170 7.09 5.93 -14.09
C ALA A 170 6.53 7.35 -14.16
N ALA A 171 7.06 8.19 -15.07
CA ALA A 171 6.52 9.51 -15.34
C ALA A 171 5.06 9.42 -15.78
N ALA A 172 4.74 8.69 -16.86
CA ALA A 172 3.37 8.53 -17.35
C ALA A 172 2.40 8.05 -16.25
N LYS A 173 2.77 6.97 -15.55
CA LYS A 173 2.00 6.40 -14.44
C LYS A 173 1.70 7.41 -13.35
N SER A 174 2.72 8.13 -12.89
CA SER A 174 2.52 9.14 -11.84
C SER A 174 1.55 10.24 -12.26
N LYS A 175 1.63 10.77 -13.50
CA LYS A 175 0.68 11.81 -13.95
C LYS A 175 -0.75 11.29 -13.99
N CYS A 176 -0.96 10.10 -14.56
CA CYS A 176 -2.28 9.47 -14.61
C CYS A 176 -2.87 9.33 -13.21
N ILE A 177 -2.09 8.81 -12.25
CA ILE A 177 -2.51 8.68 -10.85
C ILE A 177 -2.85 10.04 -10.23
N TYR A 178 -2.02 11.06 -10.43
CA TYR A 178 -2.24 12.37 -9.78
C TYR A 178 -3.47 13.09 -10.33
N ILE A 179 -3.69 13.00 -11.64
CA ILE A 179 -4.88 13.57 -12.28
C ILE A 179 -6.12 12.78 -11.88
N GLN A 180 -6.05 11.44 -11.89
CA GLN A 180 -7.13 10.60 -11.38
C GLN A 180 -7.50 10.96 -9.95
N GLU A 181 -6.51 11.01 -9.06
CA GLU A 181 -6.71 11.41 -7.66
C GLU A 181 -7.40 12.78 -7.62
N TYR A 182 -6.94 13.78 -8.36
CA TYR A 182 -7.56 15.11 -8.35
C TYR A 182 -9.04 15.08 -8.79
N LEU A 183 -9.34 14.46 -9.94
CA LEU A 183 -10.69 14.40 -10.50
C LEU A 183 -11.67 13.63 -9.61
N GLU A 184 -11.20 12.59 -8.92
CA GLU A 184 -12.02 11.85 -7.94
C GLU A 184 -12.38 12.68 -6.70
N HIS A 185 -11.63 13.75 -6.39
CA HIS A 185 -11.89 14.63 -5.24
C HIS A 185 -12.61 15.93 -5.63
N HIS A 186 -12.76 16.23 -6.92
CA HIS A 186 -13.35 17.47 -7.44
C HIS A 186 -14.29 17.13 -8.59
N THR A 187 -15.41 16.47 -8.29
CA THR A 187 -16.40 16.06 -9.32
C THR A 187 -17.09 17.26 -9.98
N ASP A 188 -17.11 18.40 -9.30
CA ASP A 188 -17.59 19.70 -9.75
C ASP A 188 -16.56 20.50 -10.56
N THR A 189 -15.32 19.99 -10.72
CA THR A 189 -14.20 20.66 -11.44
C THR A 189 -14.64 21.33 -12.74
N SER A 190 -14.14 22.52 -13.03
CA SER A 190 -14.34 23.20 -14.31
C SER A 190 -13.60 22.52 -15.47
N ILE A 191 -12.64 21.64 -15.16
CA ILE A 191 -11.72 21.05 -16.13
C ILE A 191 -12.41 19.94 -16.93
N THR A 192 -12.58 20.16 -18.23
CA THR A 192 -13.21 19.21 -19.16
C THR A 192 -12.23 18.56 -20.12
N ASP A 193 -11.00 19.08 -20.26
CA ASP A 193 -10.03 18.59 -21.24
C ASP A 193 -8.57 18.64 -20.72
N ILE A 194 -7.90 17.50 -20.69
CA ILE A 194 -6.48 17.37 -20.33
C ILE A 194 -5.74 16.60 -21.41
N ARG A 195 -4.68 17.19 -21.96
CA ARG A 195 -3.89 16.62 -23.05
C ARG A 195 -2.46 16.36 -22.62
N PHE A 196 -2.00 15.12 -22.70
CA PHE A 196 -0.57 14.80 -22.66
C PHE A 196 0.02 14.96 -24.06
N VAL A 197 0.78 16.02 -24.30
CA VAL A 197 1.30 16.36 -25.62
C VAL A 197 2.77 15.98 -25.71
N ILE A 198 3.06 14.95 -26.52
CA ILE A 198 4.40 14.41 -26.68
C ILE A 198 4.88 14.67 -28.10
N HIS A 199 6.05 15.31 -28.22
CA HIS A 199 6.66 15.62 -29.50
C HIS A 199 6.94 14.35 -30.31
N SER A 200 6.66 14.38 -31.62
CA SER A 200 6.76 13.23 -32.53
C SER A 200 8.15 12.57 -32.56
N SER A 201 9.20 13.33 -32.27
CA SER A 201 10.57 12.77 -32.18
C SER A 201 10.83 11.91 -30.92
N ASP A 202 9.93 11.90 -29.93
CA ASP A 202 10.08 11.11 -28.69
C ASP A 202 9.06 9.96 -28.60
N GLN A 203 9.13 9.05 -29.56
CA GLN A 203 8.25 7.87 -29.63
C GLN A 203 8.28 7.01 -28.35
N ARG A 204 9.43 6.93 -27.67
CA ARG A 204 9.56 6.17 -26.41
C ARG A 204 8.72 6.78 -25.28
N THR A 205 8.66 8.11 -25.20
CA THR A 205 7.80 8.78 -24.20
C THR A 205 6.34 8.66 -24.63
N LEU A 206 6.05 8.85 -25.92
CA LEU A 206 4.70 8.72 -26.47
C LEU A 206 4.12 7.34 -26.17
N ASN A 207 4.84 6.27 -26.49
CA ASN A 207 4.42 4.88 -26.22
C ASN A 207 4.18 4.62 -24.72
N ALA A 208 4.99 5.22 -23.84
CA ALA A 208 4.82 5.07 -22.39
C ALA A 208 3.51 5.71 -21.89
N PHE A 209 3.18 6.91 -22.39
CA PHE A 209 1.91 7.58 -22.06
C PHE A 209 0.71 6.88 -22.67
N VAL A 210 0.79 6.46 -23.95
CA VAL A 210 -0.27 5.69 -24.61
C VAL A 210 -0.57 4.40 -23.85
N ALA A 211 0.46 3.64 -23.48
CA ALA A 211 0.28 2.38 -22.74
C ALA A 211 -0.38 2.61 -21.38
N GLU A 212 0.00 3.67 -20.66
CA GLU A 212 -0.56 3.94 -19.35
C GLU A 212 -2.00 4.46 -19.42
N VAL A 213 -2.33 5.33 -20.39
CA VAL A 213 -3.70 5.81 -20.60
C VAL A 213 -4.61 4.69 -21.11
N LYS A 214 -4.14 3.78 -21.97
CA LYS A 214 -4.87 2.55 -22.33
C LYS A 214 -5.15 1.67 -21.10
N ARG A 215 -4.15 1.52 -20.23
CA ARG A 215 -4.33 0.79 -18.96
C ARG A 215 -5.36 1.49 -18.07
N TRP A 216 -5.31 2.82 -17.99
CA TRP A 216 -6.32 3.61 -17.28
C TRP A 216 -7.72 3.42 -17.85
N ARG A 217 -7.88 3.42 -19.18
CA ARG A 217 -9.14 3.08 -19.86
C ARG A 217 -9.71 1.74 -19.39
N SER A 218 -8.86 0.70 -19.37
CA SER A 218 -9.26 -0.63 -18.93
C SER A 218 -9.74 -0.65 -17.49
N PHE A 219 -9.19 0.20 -16.61
CA PHE A 219 -9.65 0.31 -15.23
C PHE A 219 -10.98 1.05 -15.10
N ILE A 220 -11.23 2.06 -15.92
CA ILE A 220 -12.51 2.80 -15.93
C ILE A 220 -13.62 1.94 -16.52
N ASN A 221 -13.33 1.23 -17.61
CA ASN A 221 -14.28 0.38 -18.32
C ASN A 221 -14.49 -0.98 -17.66
N GLN A 222 -13.70 -1.32 -16.64
CA GLN A 222 -14.02 -2.46 -15.78
C GLN A 222 -15.30 -2.11 -15.03
N SER A 223 -16.42 -2.62 -15.52
CA SER A 223 -17.58 -2.90 -14.68
C SER A 223 -17.07 -3.67 -13.47
N VAL A 224 -17.13 -3.05 -12.29
CA VAL A 224 -16.78 -3.70 -11.02
C VAL A 224 -17.66 -4.95 -10.95
N HIS A 225 -17.09 -6.11 -11.28
CA HIS A 225 -17.80 -7.38 -11.15
C HIS A 225 -17.95 -7.62 -9.66
N CYS A 226 -19.12 -7.20 -9.17
CA CYS A 226 -19.56 -7.39 -7.82
C CYS A 226 -19.41 -8.87 -7.47
N ARG A 227 -18.47 -9.18 -6.57
CA ARG A 227 -18.18 -10.57 -6.19
C ARG A 227 -17.72 -10.65 -4.76
N ASP A 228 -18.14 -11.71 -4.10
CA ASP A 228 -17.60 -12.10 -2.80
C ASP A 228 -16.15 -12.60 -3.03
N VAL A 229 -15.23 -12.06 -2.24
CA VAL A 229 -13.81 -12.44 -2.24
C VAL A 229 -13.56 -13.48 -1.15
N PHE A 230 -14.18 -13.27 0.00
CA PHE A 230 -14.02 -14.11 1.19
C PHE A 230 -15.30 -14.02 2.02
N SER A 231 -15.67 -15.13 2.65
CA SER A 231 -16.75 -15.19 3.63
C SER A 231 -16.40 -16.23 4.68
N THR A 232 -16.55 -15.87 5.95
CA THR A 232 -16.41 -16.82 7.05
C THR A 232 -17.36 -16.48 8.19
N GLN A 233 -17.57 -17.45 9.07
CA GLN A 233 -18.29 -17.27 10.32
C GLN A 233 -17.26 -17.15 11.46
N ILE A 234 -17.26 -16.03 12.19
CA ILE A 234 -16.44 -15.82 13.39
C ILE A 234 -17.38 -15.72 14.59
N GLY A 235 -17.46 -16.79 15.38
CA GLY A 235 -18.48 -16.92 16.43
C GLY A 235 -19.88 -16.85 15.84
N ASN A 236 -20.70 -15.90 16.30
CA ASN A 236 -22.06 -15.69 15.80
C ASN A 236 -22.14 -14.64 14.67
N THR A 237 -20.99 -14.09 14.24
CA THR A 237 -20.94 -13.02 13.24
C THR A 237 -20.39 -13.54 11.91
N ASN A 238 -21.14 -13.29 10.83
CA ASN A 238 -20.70 -13.54 9.46
C ASN A 238 -19.81 -12.37 9.01
N VAL A 239 -18.57 -12.66 8.61
CA VAL A 239 -17.60 -11.68 8.13
C VAL A 239 -17.32 -11.92 6.65
N LYS A 240 -17.58 -10.91 5.82
CA LYS A 240 -17.39 -10.98 4.37
C LYS A 240 -16.41 -9.92 3.88
N VAL A 241 -15.63 -10.25 2.86
CA VAL A 241 -14.89 -9.29 2.03
C VAL A 241 -15.47 -9.36 0.63
N LYS A 242 -15.85 -8.21 0.08
CA LYS A 242 -16.52 -8.12 -1.23
C LYS A 242 -15.88 -7.02 -2.08
N ILE A 243 -15.68 -7.28 -3.37
CA ILE A 243 -15.39 -6.21 -4.33
C ILE A 243 -16.73 -5.62 -4.74
N ASP A 244 -17.03 -4.41 -4.30
CA ASP A 244 -18.32 -3.76 -4.53
C ASP A 244 -18.27 -2.25 -4.30
N LYS A 245 -19.40 -1.58 -4.50
CA LYS A 245 -19.63 -0.18 -4.14
C LYS A 245 -20.23 -0.08 -2.74
N ILE A 246 -19.58 0.66 -1.86
CA ILE A 246 -20.01 0.76 -0.47
C ILE A 246 -21.34 1.53 -0.31
N GLN A 247 -21.60 2.50 -1.18
CA GLN A 247 -22.86 3.24 -1.21
C GLN A 247 -24.08 2.37 -1.57
N ASP A 248 -23.86 1.22 -2.20
CA ASP A 248 -24.93 0.33 -2.67
C ASP A 248 -25.25 -0.78 -1.66
N GLN A 249 -24.51 -0.85 -0.54
CA GLN A 249 -24.69 -1.90 0.46
C GLN A 249 -26.01 -1.75 1.22
N ASP A 250 -26.73 -2.87 1.32
CA ASP A 250 -27.95 -2.99 2.11
C ASP A 250 -27.61 -3.58 3.48
N VAL A 251 -27.30 -2.67 4.42
CA VAL A 251 -26.87 -2.97 5.79
C VAL A 251 -27.42 -1.91 6.73
N ASP A 252 -27.47 -2.18 8.04
CA ASP A 252 -27.94 -1.19 9.01
C ASP A 252 -27.01 0.01 9.10
N VAL A 253 -25.68 -0.21 9.03
CA VAL A 253 -24.67 0.83 9.17
C VAL A 253 -23.67 0.82 8.02
N ILE A 254 -23.44 1.97 7.40
CA ILE A 254 -22.30 2.20 6.50
C ILE A 254 -21.24 3.03 7.23
N VAL A 255 -19.99 2.60 7.19
CA VAL A 255 -18.87 3.34 7.78
C VAL A 255 -18.23 4.25 6.73
N ASN A 256 -18.05 5.52 7.09
CA ASN A 256 -17.41 6.53 6.28
C ASN A 256 -16.09 6.97 6.92
N SER A 257 -14.99 6.88 6.17
CA SER A 257 -13.68 7.39 6.60
C SER A 257 -13.50 8.83 6.14
N VAL A 258 -13.45 9.77 7.09
CA VAL A 258 -13.52 11.22 6.85
C VAL A 258 -12.31 11.96 7.45
N ASN A 259 -12.21 13.27 7.17
CA ASN A 259 -11.30 14.16 7.89
C ASN A 259 -11.86 14.51 9.29
N SER A 260 -10.99 15.05 10.15
CA SER A 260 -11.37 15.45 11.51
C SER A 260 -12.37 16.60 11.55
N GLN A 261 -12.50 17.39 10.48
CA GLN A 261 -13.45 18.49 10.38
C GLN A 261 -14.85 18.06 9.93
N LEU A 262 -15.08 16.76 9.67
CA LEU A 262 -16.34 16.23 9.13
C LEU A 262 -16.81 16.92 7.84
N LYS A 263 -15.85 17.38 7.02
CA LYS A 263 -16.12 17.91 5.69
C LYS A 263 -16.24 16.75 4.71
N LEU A 264 -17.46 16.35 4.43
CA LEU A 264 -17.80 15.19 3.61
C LEU A 264 -17.66 15.45 2.10
N ASP A 265 -17.49 16.70 1.69
CA ASP A 265 -17.09 17.08 0.33
C ASP A 265 -15.61 16.73 0.04
N LYS A 266 -14.84 16.36 1.07
CA LYS A 266 -13.43 15.97 0.93
C LYS A 266 -13.26 14.46 1.05
N GLY A 267 -12.55 13.89 0.08
CA GLY A 267 -12.26 12.45 0.00
C GLY A 267 -13.28 11.73 -0.87
N SER A 268 -12.80 10.88 -1.79
CA SER A 268 -13.67 10.19 -2.75
C SER A 268 -14.79 9.38 -2.09
N LEU A 269 -14.52 8.74 -0.95
CA LEU A 269 -15.48 7.91 -0.23
C LEU A 269 -16.60 8.79 0.33
N SER A 270 -16.23 9.80 1.12
CA SER A 270 -17.17 10.75 1.70
C SER A 270 -18.03 11.42 0.64
N HIS A 271 -17.40 11.85 -0.45
CA HIS A 271 -18.09 12.50 -1.55
C HIS A 271 -19.10 11.55 -2.23
N THR A 272 -18.71 10.30 -2.46
CA THR A 272 -19.61 9.28 -3.04
C THR A 272 -20.79 8.99 -2.12
N LEU A 273 -20.57 8.94 -0.81
CA LEU A 273 -21.66 8.72 0.15
C LEU A 273 -22.60 9.92 0.23
N VAL A 274 -22.12 11.15 0.14
CA VAL A 274 -22.97 12.35 0.09
C VAL A 274 -23.72 12.47 -1.24
N SER A 275 -23.09 12.13 -2.37
CA SER A 275 -23.76 12.23 -3.67
C SER A 275 -24.95 11.27 -3.78
N VAL A 276 -24.89 10.12 -3.10
CA VAL A 276 -26.01 9.16 -3.03
C VAL A 276 -26.93 9.45 -1.86
N GLY A 277 -26.39 9.62 -0.65
CA GLY A 277 -27.14 9.83 0.59
C GLY A 277 -27.77 11.22 0.75
N GLY A 278 -27.35 12.19 -0.06
CA GLY A 278 -27.86 13.56 -0.04
C GLY A 278 -27.17 14.46 0.99
N ASN A 279 -27.45 15.76 0.88
CA ASN A 279 -26.86 16.81 1.73
C ASN A 279 -27.28 16.74 3.21
N SER A 280 -28.29 15.92 3.55
CA SER A 280 -28.69 15.67 4.94
C SER A 280 -27.52 15.14 5.77
N LEU A 281 -26.68 14.26 5.19
CA LEU A 281 -25.51 13.71 5.88
C LEU A 281 -24.56 14.81 6.36
N GLN A 282 -24.20 15.74 5.47
CA GLN A 282 -23.31 16.86 5.81
C GLN A 282 -23.97 17.80 6.83
N THR A 283 -25.27 18.06 6.67
CA THR A 283 -26.05 18.94 7.56
C THR A 283 -26.08 18.37 8.98
N GLU A 284 -26.34 17.07 9.13
CA GLU A 284 -26.32 16.41 10.44
C GLU A 284 -24.94 16.42 11.08
N CYS A 285 -23.87 16.18 10.30
CA CYS A 285 -22.50 16.29 10.79
C CYS A 285 -22.20 17.68 11.34
N THR A 286 -22.54 18.73 10.58
CA THR A 286 -22.30 20.12 10.99
C THR A 286 -23.09 20.50 12.24
N ASN A 287 -24.35 20.06 12.34
CA ASN A 287 -25.21 20.43 13.47
C ASN A 287 -24.88 19.67 14.76
N LYS A 288 -24.63 18.35 14.66
CA LYS A 288 -24.38 17.49 15.83
C LYS A 288 -22.93 17.56 16.32
N TYR A 289 -21.98 17.83 15.43
CA TYR A 289 -20.55 17.76 15.69
C TYR A 289 -19.82 19.02 15.19
N PRO A 290 -20.16 20.22 15.69
CA PRO A 290 -19.63 21.48 15.17
C PRO A 290 -18.10 21.64 15.36
N ASN A 291 -17.53 20.91 16.31
CA ASN A 291 -16.08 20.92 16.60
C ASN A 291 -15.32 19.79 15.89
N GLY A 292 -15.99 19.02 15.02
CA GLY A 292 -15.40 17.87 14.34
C GLY A 292 -15.18 16.65 15.25
N LEU A 293 -14.23 15.80 14.86
CA LEU A 293 -13.86 14.56 15.53
C LEU A 293 -12.37 14.49 15.84
N GLN A 294 -12.05 13.90 16.98
CA GLN A 294 -10.72 13.37 17.29
C GLN A 294 -10.54 11.97 16.70
N VAL A 295 -9.29 11.52 16.53
CA VAL A 295 -8.98 10.17 16.07
C VAL A 295 -9.61 9.14 17.01
N GLY A 296 -10.26 8.12 16.44
CA GLY A 296 -10.93 7.06 17.20
C GLY A 296 -12.36 7.38 17.65
N GLN A 297 -12.86 8.60 17.43
CA GLN A 297 -14.27 8.95 17.67
C GLN A 297 -15.15 8.60 16.46
N VAL A 298 -16.46 8.50 16.69
CA VAL A 298 -17.47 8.29 15.66
C VAL A 298 -18.59 9.33 15.75
N ALA A 299 -18.93 9.93 14.62
CA ALA A 299 -20.11 10.75 14.44
C ALA A 299 -21.20 9.92 13.76
N VAL A 300 -22.43 9.98 14.29
CA VAL A 300 -23.57 9.20 13.81
C VAL A 300 -24.60 10.11 13.17
N THR A 301 -24.96 9.79 11.92
CA THR A 301 -26.01 10.46 11.14
C THR A 301 -27.05 9.43 10.68
N SER A 302 -28.19 9.90 10.16
CA SER A 302 -29.12 9.02 9.44
C SER A 302 -28.49 8.51 8.14
N GLY A 303 -29.09 7.49 7.50
CA GLY A 303 -28.69 7.03 6.18
C GLY A 303 -28.90 8.04 5.05
N GLY A 304 -29.71 9.09 5.28
CA GLY A 304 -30.22 9.94 4.21
C GLY A 304 -30.95 9.10 3.15
N ASN A 305 -30.51 9.21 1.90
CA ASN A 305 -31.03 8.43 0.77
C ASN A 305 -30.28 7.10 0.54
N LEU A 306 -29.28 6.76 1.36
CA LEU A 306 -28.64 5.44 1.29
C LEU A 306 -29.60 4.36 1.78
N LYS A 307 -29.33 3.09 1.42
CA LYS A 307 -30.13 1.95 1.88
C LYS A 307 -29.95 1.63 3.36
N CYS A 308 -28.94 2.22 4.01
CA CYS A 308 -28.65 1.97 5.42
C CYS A 308 -29.47 2.83 6.37
N LYS A 309 -29.58 2.40 7.63
CA LYS A 309 -30.27 3.16 8.68
C LYS A 309 -29.42 4.33 9.18
N GLN A 310 -28.11 4.10 9.33
CA GLN A 310 -27.17 5.08 9.87
C GLN A 310 -25.85 5.10 9.07
N VAL A 311 -25.19 6.26 9.07
CA VAL A 311 -23.80 6.38 8.60
C VAL A 311 -22.90 6.75 9.77
N TYR A 312 -21.83 5.97 9.95
CA TYR A 312 -20.83 6.18 11.00
C TYR A 312 -19.60 6.86 10.39
N HIS A 313 -19.43 8.14 10.67
CA HIS A 313 -18.31 8.93 10.20
C HIS A 313 -17.18 8.89 11.22
N SER A 314 -16.01 8.42 10.83
CA SER A 314 -14.85 8.35 11.72
C SER A 314 -13.55 8.64 10.97
N CYS A 315 -12.51 9.02 11.69
CA CYS A 315 -11.22 9.39 11.11
C CYS A 315 -10.07 8.53 11.66
N ILE A 316 -9.13 8.22 10.77
CA ILE A 316 -7.85 7.57 11.08
C ILE A 316 -6.70 8.57 10.85
N GLY A 317 -5.58 8.35 11.54
CA GLY A 317 -4.34 9.12 11.35
C GLY A 317 -3.67 8.86 10.00
N ASP A 318 -2.67 9.67 9.67
CA ASP A 318 -1.83 9.45 8.48
C ASP A 318 -0.88 8.27 8.68
N PHE A 319 -0.57 7.56 7.59
CA PHE A 319 0.38 6.45 7.65
C PHE A 319 1.79 6.96 7.96
N LYS A 320 2.33 6.55 9.10
CA LYS A 320 3.70 6.84 9.52
C LYS A 320 4.56 5.61 9.27
N ASN A 321 5.37 5.62 8.21
CA ASN A 321 6.22 4.45 7.88
C ASN A 321 7.26 4.11 8.97
N GLN A 322 7.68 5.10 9.76
CA GLN A 322 8.58 4.91 10.90
C GLN A 322 7.88 4.31 12.13
N ASP A 323 6.55 4.43 12.21
CA ASP A 323 5.73 3.92 13.31
C ASP A 323 4.48 3.19 12.77
N LYS A 324 4.72 1.98 12.26
CA LYS A 324 3.66 1.10 11.76
C LYS A 324 2.71 0.66 12.88
N SER A 325 3.16 0.66 14.13
CA SER A 325 2.36 0.25 15.30
C SER A 325 1.27 1.28 15.59
N GLU A 326 1.63 2.56 15.67
CA GLU A 326 0.67 3.65 15.84
C GLU A 326 -0.33 3.70 14.68
N SER A 327 0.17 3.52 13.44
CA SER A 327 -0.68 3.46 12.24
C SER A 327 -1.71 2.31 12.33
N LYS A 328 -1.26 1.11 12.72
CA LYS A 328 -2.12 -0.07 12.94
C LYS A 328 -3.19 0.22 13.99
N LYS A 329 -2.77 0.78 15.14
CA LYS A 329 -3.65 1.11 16.27
C LYS A 329 -4.76 2.08 15.87
N SER A 330 -4.47 3.06 15.02
CA SER A 330 -5.48 4.02 14.55
C SER A 330 -6.62 3.34 13.76
N ILE A 331 -6.31 2.35 12.91
CA ILE A 331 -7.35 1.57 12.22
C ILE A 331 -8.13 0.72 13.23
N GLN A 332 -7.43 0.07 14.16
CA GLN A 332 -8.04 -0.78 15.18
C GLN A 332 -9.04 0.00 16.05
N GLU A 333 -8.66 1.19 16.50
CA GLU A 333 -9.51 2.07 17.30
C GLU A 333 -10.77 2.50 16.51
N MET A 334 -10.64 2.87 15.23
CA MET A 334 -11.79 3.21 14.40
C MET A 334 -12.76 2.01 14.24
N VAL A 335 -12.24 0.82 13.91
CA VAL A 335 -13.07 -0.38 13.72
C VAL A 335 -13.78 -0.75 15.02
N LYS A 336 -13.03 -0.78 16.13
CA LYS A 336 -13.56 -1.07 17.47
C LYS A 336 -14.69 -0.10 17.83
N THR A 337 -14.46 1.21 17.77
CA THR A 337 -15.47 2.21 18.13
C THR A 337 -16.73 2.07 17.27
N CYS A 338 -16.59 1.78 15.97
CA CYS A 338 -17.75 1.58 15.09
C CYS A 338 -18.55 0.32 15.47
N LEU A 339 -17.88 -0.80 15.77
CA LEU A 339 -18.53 -2.04 16.19
C LEU A 339 -19.21 -1.90 17.56
N ASP A 340 -18.54 -1.29 18.53
CA ASP A 340 -19.10 -1.02 19.86
C ASP A 340 -20.32 -0.09 19.78
N THR A 341 -20.28 0.90 18.90
CA THR A 341 -21.42 1.81 18.65
C THR A 341 -22.57 1.08 17.95
N ALA A 342 -22.29 0.21 16.98
CA ALA A 342 -23.29 -0.61 16.31
C ALA A 342 -23.98 -1.57 17.29
N HIS A 343 -23.19 -2.23 18.15
CA HIS A 343 -23.70 -3.06 19.23
C HIS A 343 -24.64 -2.29 20.17
N THR A 344 -24.18 -1.13 20.66
CA THR A 344 -24.95 -0.27 21.57
C THR A 344 -26.26 0.21 20.94
N ASN A 345 -26.24 0.49 19.64
CA ASN A 345 -27.41 0.94 18.88
C ASN A 345 -28.31 -0.21 18.41
N ASN A 346 -28.02 -1.47 18.77
CA ASN A 346 -28.75 -2.66 18.34
C ASN A 346 -28.81 -2.84 16.81
N MET A 347 -27.72 -2.49 16.12
CA MET A 347 -27.58 -2.69 14.68
C MET A 347 -27.15 -4.14 14.41
N THR A 348 -27.69 -4.73 13.34
CA THR A 348 -27.45 -6.14 12.99
C THR A 348 -26.37 -6.33 11.93
N SER A 349 -26.15 -5.32 11.10
CA SER A 349 -25.20 -5.38 9.99
C SER A 349 -24.43 -4.07 9.79
N ILE A 350 -23.15 -4.19 9.46
CA ILE A 350 -22.25 -3.05 9.26
C ILE A 350 -21.31 -3.27 8.09
N ALA A 351 -21.19 -2.27 7.21
CA ALA A 351 -20.26 -2.26 6.08
C ALA A 351 -19.11 -1.28 6.32
N PHE A 352 -17.88 -1.79 6.28
CA PHE A 352 -16.64 -1.02 6.33
C PHE A 352 -16.03 -0.87 4.93
N PRO A 353 -15.46 0.28 4.60
CA PRO A 353 -14.54 0.39 3.47
C PRO A 353 -13.17 -0.18 3.85
N CYS A 354 -12.30 -0.47 2.88
CA CYS A 354 -10.88 -0.70 3.18
C CYS A 354 -10.23 0.57 3.76
N LEU A 355 -9.87 0.53 5.04
CA LEU A 355 -9.40 1.71 5.76
C LEU A 355 -7.95 2.08 5.40
N GLY A 356 -7.74 3.33 4.99
CA GLY A 356 -6.42 3.91 4.76
C GLY A 356 -5.69 3.45 3.48
N THR A 357 -6.18 2.44 2.75
CA THR A 357 -5.48 1.79 1.63
C THR A 357 -5.34 2.65 0.36
N ARG A 358 -5.96 3.83 0.36
CA ARG A 358 -6.02 4.74 -0.78
C ARG A 358 -5.31 6.07 -0.46
N TYR A 359 -6.06 7.04 0.07
CA TYR A 359 -5.59 8.41 0.29
C TYR A 359 -4.49 8.52 1.35
N ARG A 360 -4.59 7.73 2.44
CA ARG A 360 -3.61 7.73 3.53
C ARG A 360 -2.44 6.78 3.31
N HIS A 361 -2.39 6.12 2.15
CA HIS A 361 -1.28 5.27 1.70
C HIS A 361 -0.88 4.13 2.66
N TYR A 362 -1.85 3.61 3.44
CA TYR A 362 -1.63 2.41 4.25
C TYR A 362 -1.36 1.21 3.34
N PRO A 363 -0.35 0.37 3.66
CA PRO A 363 -0.20 -0.91 2.99
C PRO A 363 -1.46 -1.77 3.17
N ALA A 364 -1.98 -2.35 2.08
CA ALA A 364 -3.21 -3.14 2.11
C ALA A 364 -3.18 -4.27 3.16
N LYS A 365 -2.03 -4.97 3.29
CA LYS A 365 -1.85 -6.01 4.31
C LYS A 365 -1.93 -5.48 5.74
N LEU A 366 -1.36 -4.29 6.01
CA LEU A 366 -1.42 -3.69 7.35
C LEU A 366 -2.85 -3.27 7.71
N SER A 367 -3.58 -2.72 6.74
CA SER A 367 -5.01 -2.41 6.89
C SER A 367 -5.84 -3.67 7.16
N ALA A 368 -5.62 -4.74 6.37
CA ALA A 368 -6.31 -6.02 6.55
C ALA A 368 -6.07 -6.59 7.95
N VAL A 369 -4.80 -6.74 8.37
CA VAL A 369 -4.44 -7.23 9.71
C VAL A 369 -5.11 -6.39 10.80
N ALA A 370 -5.02 -5.06 10.71
CA ALA A 370 -5.62 -4.17 11.71
C ALA A 370 -7.15 -4.34 11.82
N MET A 371 -7.84 -4.42 10.68
CA MET A 371 -9.30 -4.57 10.67
C MET A 371 -9.72 -5.95 11.20
N PHE A 372 -9.07 -7.03 10.78
CA PHE A 372 -9.39 -8.38 11.24
C PHE A 372 -9.08 -8.57 12.72
N ASP A 373 -7.94 -8.07 13.23
CA ASP A 373 -7.61 -8.12 14.66
C ASP A 373 -8.74 -7.49 15.50
N SER A 374 -9.25 -6.33 15.11
CA SER A 374 -10.35 -5.67 15.84
C SER A 374 -11.69 -6.37 15.70
N ILE A 375 -11.97 -7.02 14.57
CA ILE A 375 -13.18 -7.83 14.40
C ILE A 375 -13.11 -9.09 15.28
N LEU A 376 -11.96 -9.74 15.35
CA LEU A 376 -11.72 -10.88 16.23
C LEU A 376 -11.86 -10.48 17.71
N ASP A 377 -11.22 -9.38 18.12
CA ASP A 377 -11.34 -8.86 19.48
C ASP A 377 -12.80 -8.53 19.83
N PHE A 378 -13.54 -7.89 18.93
CA PHE A 378 -14.94 -7.55 19.14
C PHE A 378 -15.83 -8.79 19.30
N THR A 379 -15.69 -9.77 18.38
CA THR A 379 -16.50 -10.99 18.39
C THR A 379 -16.21 -11.89 19.59
N ALA A 380 -14.96 -11.95 20.04
CA ALA A 380 -14.57 -12.68 21.24
C ALA A 380 -15.15 -12.07 22.52
N ASN A 381 -15.20 -10.73 22.60
CA ASN A 381 -15.66 -10.02 23.79
C ASN A 381 -17.18 -9.76 23.82
N ASN A 382 -17.89 -9.92 22.69
CA ASN A 382 -19.31 -9.60 22.58
C ASN A 382 -20.11 -10.76 21.95
N VAL A 383 -20.05 -11.95 22.55
CA VAL A 383 -20.67 -13.19 22.02
C VAL A 383 -22.19 -13.07 21.81
N SER A 384 -22.87 -12.24 22.61
CA SER A 384 -24.31 -11.94 22.53
C SER A 384 -24.62 -10.66 21.76
N SER A 385 -23.71 -10.17 20.93
CA SER A 385 -23.93 -8.96 20.14
C SER A 385 -25.05 -9.16 19.11
N SER A 386 -25.82 -8.09 18.88
CA SER A 386 -26.79 -8.00 17.79
C SER A 386 -26.13 -7.93 16.41
N VAL A 387 -24.85 -7.53 16.33
CA VAL A 387 -24.08 -7.44 15.08
C VAL A 387 -23.74 -8.85 14.57
N SER A 388 -24.60 -9.37 13.70
CA SER A 388 -24.46 -10.70 13.09
C SER A 388 -23.81 -10.67 11.71
N ALA A 389 -23.65 -9.50 11.08
CA ALA A 389 -23.00 -9.37 9.77
C ALA A 389 -22.04 -8.19 9.68
N ILE A 390 -20.79 -8.45 9.28
CA ILE A 390 -19.75 -7.46 9.00
C ILE A 390 -19.28 -7.63 7.56
N ILE A 391 -19.36 -6.58 6.75
CA ILE A 391 -18.92 -6.58 5.36
C ILE A 391 -17.76 -5.60 5.19
N ILE A 392 -16.65 -6.06 4.63
CA ILE A 392 -15.54 -5.22 4.20
C ILE A 392 -15.62 -5.04 2.68
N VAL A 393 -15.88 -3.81 2.25
CA VAL A 393 -16.08 -3.43 0.85
C VAL A 393 -14.78 -2.91 0.25
N VAL A 394 -14.30 -3.61 -0.77
CA VAL A 394 -13.10 -3.29 -1.54
C VAL A 394 -13.51 -2.56 -2.82
N TYR A 395 -13.07 -1.32 -2.99
CA TYR A 395 -13.39 -0.49 -4.16
C TYR A 395 -12.16 0.24 -4.71
N GLY A 396 -12.12 0.47 -6.03
CA GLY A 396 -11.13 1.31 -6.73
C GLY A 396 -10.15 0.56 -7.62
N SER A 397 -9.23 1.30 -8.26
CA SER A 397 -8.33 0.80 -9.32
C SER A 397 -7.31 -0.27 -8.90
N ASN A 398 -7.11 -0.47 -7.59
CA ASN A 398 -6.27 -1.54 -7.05
C ASN A 398 -7.09 -2.60 -6.28
N CYS A 399 -8.40 -2.69 -6.53
CA CYS A 399 -9.31 -3.57 -5.78
C CYS A 399 -8.80 -5.02 -5.72
N GLU A 400 -8.29 -5.59 -6.81
CA GLU A 400 -7.76 -6.97 -6.81
C GLU A 400 -6.56 -7.17 -5.88
N LYS A 401 -5.63 -6.20 -5.85
CA LYS A 401 -4.47 -6.29 -4.96
C LYS A 401 -4.88 -6.13 -3.49
N ILE A 402 -5.83 -5.24 -3.23
CA ILE A 402 -6.36 -5.00 -1.89
C ILE A 402 -7.16 -6.22 -1.44
N ALA A 403 -8.07 -6.72 -2.29
CA ALA A 403 -8.86 -7.91 -2.08
C ALA A 403 -7.99 -9.11 -1.72
N LYS A 404 -6.93 -9.40 -2.48
CA LYS A 404 -5.98 -10.48 -2.14
C LYS A 404 -5.35 -10.34 -0.75
N ALA A 405 -5.05 -9.11 -0.31
CA ALA A 405 -4.47 -8.90 1.01
C ALA A 405 -5.49 -9.16 2.14
N PHE A 406 -6.75 -8.76 1.92
CA PHE A 406 -7.86 -9.01 2.85
C PHE A 406 -8.33 -10.46 2.83
N GLU A 407 -8.31 -11.11 1.66
CA GLU A 407 -8.59 -12.54 1.50
C GLU A 407 -7.58 -13.40 2.23
N ALA A 408 -6.28 -13.12 2.04
CA ALA A 408 -5.22 -13.84 2.74
C ALA A 408 -5.35 -13.71 4.26
N GLU A 409 -5.66 -12.50 4.75
CA GLU A 409 -5.90 -12.26 6.17
C GLU A 409 -7.16 -12.98 6.67
N GLY A 410 -8.26 -12.88 5.92
CA GLY A 410 -9.50 -13.57 6.23
C GLY A 410 -9.30 -15.08 6.32
N ASN A 411 -8.61 -15.69 5.36
CA ASN A 411 -8.32 -17.13 5.34
C ASN A 411 -7.45 -17.56 6.52
N SER A 412 -6.43 -16.77 6.88
CA SER A 412 -5.60 -17.03 8.06
C SER A 412 -6.43 -17.04 9.35
N ASN A 413 -7.43 -16.15 9.46
CA ASN A 413 -8.27 -16.01 10.65
C ASN A 413 -9.48 -16.96 10.67
N ALA A 414 -10.03 -17.32 9.51
CA ALA A 414 -11.15 -18.26 9.36
C ALA A 414 -10.77 -19.70 9.73
N SER A 415 -9.51 -20.08 9.51
CA SER A 415 -9.01 -21.44 9.71
C SER A 415 -8.74 -21.77 11.20
N GLY A 416 -9.36 -21.04 12.14
CA GLY A 416 -9.14 -21.22 13.58
C GLY A 416 -7.69 -21.03 13.98
N GLY A 417 -6.97 -20.14 13.29
CA GLY A 417 -5.54 -19.95 13.50
C GLY A 417 -4.76 -21.26 13.36
N GLN A 418 -5.01 -22.08 12.34
CA GLN A 418 -4.00 -23.07 11.98
C GLN A 418 -2.73 -22.30 11.56
N PRO A 419 -1.65 -22.37 12.34
CA PRO A 419 -0.39 -21.81 11.89
C PRO A 419 -0.05 -22.50 10.57
N THR A 420 0.47 -21.74 9.60
CA THR A 420 1.06 -22.32 8.39
C THR A 420 1.87 -23.56 8.79
N VAL A 421 1.53 -24.72 8.25
CA VAL A 421 2.09 -26.00 8.72
C VAL A 421 3.61 -25.93 8.59
N ARG A 422 4.33 -26.19 9.69
CA ARG A 422 5.79 -26.14 9.72
C ARG A 422 6.35 -27.07 8.64
N GLY A 423 7.19 -26.53 7.77
CA GLY A 423 7.77 -27.29 6.64
C GLY A 423 7.12 -27.02 5.28
N THR A 424 6.02 -26.25 5.22
CA THR A 424 5.42 -25.80 3.95
C THR A 424 6.17 -24.60 3.34
N LYS A 425 6.02 -24.40 2.04
CA LYS A 425 6.55 -23.23 1.31
C LYS A 425 5.98 -21.91 1.86
N GLU A 426 4.72 -21.93 2.26
CA GLU A 426 3.99 -20.83 2.86
C GLU A 426 4.54 -20.50 4.25
N PHE A 427 4.83 -21.53 5.08
CA PHE A 427 5.51 -21.35 6.37
C PHE A 427 6.91 -20.77 6.20
N CYS A 428 7.70 -21.27 5.24
CA CYS A 428 9.04 -20.75 4.95
C CYS A 428 8.99 -19.29 4.48
N SER A 429 8.07 -18.97 3.56
CA SER A 429 7.86 -17.61 3.06
C SER A 429 7.44 -16.65 4.17
N MET A 430 6.54 -17.09 5.07
CA MET A 430 6.14 -16.34 6.25
C MET A 430 7.35 -16.08 7.17
N MET A 431 8.09 -17.13 7.55
CA MET A 431 9.23 -17.02 8.48
C MET A 431 10.38 -16.17 7.95
N TYR A 432 10.54 -16.10 6.61
CA TYR A 432 11.47 -15.20 5.93
C TYR A 432 11.04 -13.73 6.04
N GLN A 433 9.73 -13.46 5.89
CA GLN A 433 9.18 -12.09 5.92
C GLN A 433 8.96 -11.56 7.34
N THR A 434 8.82 -12.43 8.34
CA THR A 434 8.62 -12.07 9.75
C THR A 434 9.84 -11.37 10.32
N GLU A 435 9.65 -10.13 10.77
CA GLU A 435 10.66 -9.36 11.49
C GLU A 435 11.04 -10.05 12.80
N LEU A 436 12.34 -10.15 13.09
CA LEU A 436 12.82 -10.86 14.26
C LEU A 436 12.59 -10.06 15.55
N SER A 437 11.90 -10.66 16.51
CA SER A 437 11.82 -10.19 17.90
C SER A 437 12.52 -11.18 18.84
N PRO A 438 12.94 -10.72 20.04
CA PRO A 438 13.40 -11.61 21.10
C PRO A 438 12.35 -12.67 21.47
N PRO A 439 12.75 -13.87 21.90
CA PRO A 439 11.83 -14.87 22.45
C PRO A 439 11.01 -14.31 23.60
N SER A 440 9.74 -14.69 23.70
CA SER A 440 8.88 -14.30 24.82
C SER A 440 9.35 -14.83 26.19
N SER A 441 10.20 -15.86 26.18
CA SER A 441 10.82 -16.41 27.38
C SER A 441 11.97 -15.55 27.93
N TRP A 442 12.44 -14.56 27.18
CA TRP A 442 13.45 -13.61 27.63
C TRP A 442 12.84 -12.59 28.59
N THR A 443 13.59 -12.21 29.62
CA THR A 443 13.12 -11.35 30.70
C THR A 443 13.67 -9.94 30.59
N HIS A 444 14.86 -9.74 30.01
CA HIS A 444 15.47 -8.42 29.88
C HIS A 444 15.10 -7.73 28.56
N TYR A 445 15.12 -8.47 27.45
CA TYR A 445 14.69 -7.93 26.16
C TYR A 445 13.31 -8.45 25.77
N SER A 446 12.30 -7.60 25.93
CA SER A 446 10.91 -7.90 25.58
C SER A 446 10.73 -8.25 24.10
N SER A 447 9.91 -9.27 23.85
CA SER A 447 9.43 -9.68 22.52
C SER A 447 8.51 -8.68 21.83
N LEU A 448 8.00 -7.67 22.56
CA LEU A 448 7.16 -6.58 22.01
C LEU A 448 7.95 -5.60 21.14
N LYS A 449 9.28 -5.62 21.22
CA LYS A 449 10.18 -4.83 20.38
C LYS A 449 10.95 -5.75 19.43
N SER A 450 11.12 -5.35 18.18
CA SER A 450 12.00 -6.06 17.25
C SER A 450 13.47 -5.91 17.63
N VAL A 451 14.30 -6.83 17.17
CA VAL A 451 15.76 -6.76 17.32
C VAL A 451 16.31 -5.44 16.79
N LYS A 452 15.78 -4.96 15.66
CA LYS A 452 16.15 -3.67 15.07
C LYS A 452 15.81 -2.50 16.00
N GLN A 453 14.65 -2.54 16.66
CA GLN A 453 14.25 -1.53 17.64
C GLN A 453 15.18 -1.54 18.85
N TRP A 454 15.53 -2.72 19.38
CA TRP A 454 16.50 -2.85 20.47
C TRP A 454 17.88 -2.28 20.11
N LYS A 455 18.37 -2.52 18.89
CA LYS A 455 19.64 -1.96 18.41
C LYS A 455 19.58 -0.45 18.16
N SER A 456 18.39 0.10 17.89
CA SER A 456 18.22 1.54 17.73
C SER A 456 18.21 2.30 19.06
N SER A 457 17.76 1.66 20.15
CA SER A 457 17.65 2.32 21.46
C SER A 457 18.97 2.52 22.20
N LYS A 458 20.06 1.84 21.79
CA LYS A 458 21.38 1.79 22.44
C LYS A 458 21.33 1.54 23.97
N PRO A 459 21.78 0.36 24.45
CA PRO A 459 21.77 0.07 25.89
C PRO A 459 22.71 1.02 26.64
N GLU A 460 22.34 1.39 27.86
CA GLU A 460 23.08 2.34 28.72
C GLU A 460 24.50 1.85 29.03
N ASP A 461 24.70 0.54 29.17
CA ASP A 461 26.00 -0.09 29.43
C ASP A 461 26.78 -0.44 28.14
N GLY A 462 26.23 -0.08 26.97
CA GLY A 462 26.80 -0.37 25.65
C GLY A 462 26.81 -1.85 25.27
N LYS A 463 26.18 -2.74 26.06
CA LYS A 463 26.19 -4.19 25.82
C LYS A 463 24.80 -4.68 25.41
N TYR A 464 24.75 -5.41 24.31
CA TYR A 464 23.53 -6.04 23.81
C TYR A 464 23.29 -7.43 24.39
N PHE A 465 23.83 -7.69 25.59
CA PHE A 465 23.57 -8.95 26.28
C PHE A 465 23.41 -8.78 27.79
N LYS A 466 22.65 -9.70 28.38
CA LYS A 466 22.49 -9.84 29.83
C LYS A 466 22.61 -11.31 30.22
N LEU A 467 23.34 -11.55 31.32
CA LEU A 467 23.33 -12.84 32.00
C LEU A 467 22.21 -12.81 33.04
N ILE A 468 21.30 -13.77 32.94
CA ILE A 468 20.16 -13.94 33.83
C ILE A 468 20.42 -15.17 34.67
N GLU A 469 20.64 -14.97 35.97
CA GLU A 469 20.83 -16.08 36.89
C GLU A 469 19.54 -16.89 37.05
N ILE A 470 19.65 -18.20 36.82
CA ILE A 470 18.55 -19.14 37.01
C ILE A 470 18.58 -19.59 38.46
N GLN A 471 17.44 -19.48 39.14
CA GLN A 471 17.32 -19.87 40.55
C GLN A 471 17.40 -21.40 40.69
N SER A 472 17.96 -21.89 41.79
CA SER A 472 18.10 -23.34 42.05
C SER A 472 16.76 -24.08 42.18
N THR A 473 15.67 -23.34 42.41
CA THR A 473 14.30 -23.87 42.44
C THR A 473 13.68 -24.02 41.05
N ASP A 474 14.32 -23.53 39.99
CA ASP A 474 13.83 -23.63 38.61
C ASP A 474 14.09 -25.04 38.05
N ASN A 475 13.10 -25.61 37.36
CA ASN A 475 13.21 -26.93 36.73
C ASN A 475 14.38 -27.01 35.75
N VAL A 476 14.74 -25.92 35.07
CA VAL A 476 15.89 -25.85 34.17
C VAL A 476 17.19 -25.99 34.93
N TYR A 477 17.29 -25.37 36.12
CA TYR A 477 18.46 -25.51 36.97
C TYR A 477 18.65 -26.96 37.38
N GLN A 478 17.59 -27.58 37.91
CA GLN A 478 17.60 -28.97 38.37
C GLN A 478 17.93 -29.95 37.23
N ALA A 479 17.40 -29.71 36.03
CA ALA A 479 17.69 -30.54 34.87
C ALA A 479 19.15 -30.45 34.43
N ILE A 480 19.73 -29.24 34.41
CA ILE A 480 21.15 -29.05 34.09
C ILE A 480 22.02 -29.65 35.18
N GLU A 481 21.67 -29.46 36.45
CA GLU A 481 22.38 -30.06 37.58
C GLU A 481 22.39 -31.59 37.50
N SER A 482 21.24 -32.22 37.24
CA SER A 482 21.15 -33.66 37.01
C SER A 482 22.01 -34.08 35.83
N LEU A 483 21.91 -33.41 34.66
CA LEU A 483 22.71 -33.75 33.49
C LEU A 483 24.22 -33.70 33.79
N VAL A 484 24.66 -32.66 34.49
CA VAL A 484 26.06 -32.49 34.88
C VAL A 484 26.49 -33.60 35.84
N GLN A 485 25.66 -33.97 36.82
CA GLN A 485 25.95 -35.07 37.75
C GLN A 485 25.97 -36.43 37.06
N ASP A 486 25.01 -36.69 36.17
CA ASP A 486 24.83 -37.97 35.47
C ASP A 486 25.91 -38.22 34.42
N THR A 487 26.42 -37.16 33.79
CA THR A 487 27.48 -37.25 32.77
C THR A 487 28.89 -37.10 33.35
N TRP A 488 29.02 -36.78 34.63
CA TRP A 488 30.31 -36.62 35.28
C TRP A 488 30.96 -37.95 35.62
N GLU A 489 32.20 -38.13 35.14
CA GLU A 489 33.02 -39.31 35.44
C GLU A 489 34.26 -38.87 36.22
N SER A 490 34.24 -39.07 37.55
CA SER A 490 35.35 -38.69 38.44
C SER A 490 36.69 -39.30 38.04
N GLY A 491 36.70 -40.50 37.44
CA GLY A 491 37.91 -41.18 36.97
C GLY A 491 38.56 -40.55 35.74
N LYS A 492 37.87 -39.67 35.00
CA LYS A 492 38.41 -38.99 33.81
C LYS A 492 38.93 -37.58 34.11
N VAL A 493 38.76 -37.10 35.34
CA VAL A 493 39.14 -35.75 35.75
C VAL A 493 40.66 -35.60 35.74
N GLY A 494 41.16 -34.50 35.22
CA GLY A 494 42.59 -34.18 35.25
C GLY A 494 43.48 -34.87 34.22
N HIS A 495 42.89 -35.63 33.29
CA HIS A 495 43.64 -36.40 32.27
C HIS A 495 43.88 -35.60 30.96
N GLY A 496 43.29 -34.41 30.80
CA GLY A 496 43.48 -33.51 29.67
C GLY A 496 44.57 -32.45 29.92
N ARG A 497 45.18 -31.92 28.85
CA ARG A 497 46.22 -30.86 28.93
C ARG A 497 45.72 -29.58 29.63
N ASP A 498 44.43 -29.30 29.48
CA ASP A 498 43.68 -28.17 30.06
C ASP A 498 43.07 -28.48 31.43
N ALA A 499 43.18 -29.73 31.92
CA ALA A 499 42.67 -30.18 33.20
C ALA A 499 43.78 -30.51 34.22
N ALA A 500 45.05 -30.23 33.90
CA ALA A 500 46.18 -30.53 34.76
C ALA A 500 46.01 -29.93 36.17
N GLY A 501 46.17 -30.75 37.20
CA GLY A 501 46.00 -30.35 38.61
C GLY A 501 44.61 -30.62 39.20
N LEU A 502 43.63 -31.07 38.39
CA LEU A 502 42.29 -31.37 38.87
C LEU A 502 42.07 -32.82 39.31
N GLY A 503 43.06 -33.71 39.14
CA GLY A 503 42.92 -35.15 39.36
C GLY A 503 42.66 -35.59 40.81
N SER A 504 42.81 -34.70 41.79
CA SER A 504 42.49 -34.95 43.20
C SER A 504 41.03 -34.63 43.57
N HIS A 505 40.26 -34.04 42.67
CA HIS A 505 38.85 -33.70 42.93
C HIS A 505 37.94 -34.89 42.62
N THR A 506 37.24 -35.37 43.64
CA THR A 506 36.33 -36.53 43.55
C THR A 506 34.86 -36.13 43.46
N THR A 507 34.53 -34.85 43.60
CA THR A 507 33.17 -34.32 43.63
C THR A 507 33.02 -33.13 42.68
N LEU A 508 31.83 -32.97 42.10
CA LEU A 508 31.44 -31.83 41.28
C LEU A 508 30.16 -31.22 41.86
N ALA A 509 30.09 -29.89 41.89
CA ALA A 509 28.89 -29.17 42.31
C ALA A 509 28.63 -28.01 41.36
N VAL A 510 27.39 -27.89 40.89
CA VAL A 510 26.96 -26.71 40.14
C VAL A 510 26.79 -25.55 41.12
N LYS A 511 27.54 -24.47 40.92
CA LYS A 511 27.48 -23.29 41.81
C LYS A 511 26.52 -22.23 41.30
N LYS A 512 26.39 -22.09 39.99
CA LYS A 512 25.61 -21.04 39.35
C LYS A 512 25.26 -21.47 37.94
N ILE A 513 24.05 -21.13 37.50
CA ILE A 513 23.62 -21.27 36.10
C ILE A 513 23.11 -19.91 35.63
N GLU A 514 23.60 -19.45 34.50
CA GLU A 514 23.18 -18.19 33.88
C GLU A 514 22.71 -18.42 32.46
N ARG A 515 21.53 -17.89 32.15
CA ARG A 515 21.03 -17.79 30.78
C ARG A 515 21.57 -16.52 30.14
N LEU A 516 22.17 -16.65 28.97
CA LEU A 516 22.57 -15.52 28.14
C LEU A 516 21.40 -15.07 27.26
N GLU A 517 20.92 -13.86 27.50
CA GLU A 517 20.04 -13.14 26.57
C GLU A 517 20.91 -12.17 25.78
N ASN A 518 21.08 -12.39 24.47
CA ASN A 518 22.01 -11.64 23.66
C ASN A 518 21.40 -11.27 22.30
N ILE A 519 21.11 -9.98 22.12
CA ILE A 519 20.48 -9.43 20.92
C ILE A 519 21.37 -9.57 19.69
N ASP A 520 22.69 -9.41 19.81
CA ASP A 520 23.61 -9.54 18.68
C ASP A 520 23.71 -11.00 18.20
N LEU A 521 23.77 -11.94 19.14
CA LEU A 521 23.75 -13.37 18.83
C LEU A 521 22.42 -13.78 18.20
N TRP A 522 21.30 -13.26 18.72
CA TRP A 522 19.97 -13.52 18.19
C TRP A 522 19.77 -12.92 16.79
N GLU A 523 20.29 -11.73 16.55
CA GLU A 523 20.32 -11.13 15.21
C GLU A 523 21.12 -11.99 14.23
N SER A 524 22.30 -12.49 14.65
CA SER A 524 23.14 -13.37 13.83
C SER A 524 22.41 -14.67 13.49
N TYR A 525 21.74 -15.28 14.47
CA TYR A 525 20.83 -16.40 14.23
C TYR A 525 19.72 -16.03 13.25
N GLY A 526 19.13 -14.85 13.39
CA GLY A 526 18.13 -14.29 12.47
C GLY A 526 18.55 -14.25 11.02
N HIS A 527 19.78 -13.81 10.75
CA HIS A 527 20.34 -13.76 9.41
C HIS A 527 20.49 -15.16 8.81
N LEU A 528 21.04 -16.10 9.57
CA LEU A 528 21.17 -17.50 9.14
C LEU A 528 19.79 -18.13 8.89
N ARG A 529 18.84 -17.89 9.80
CA ARG A 529 17.45 -18.33 9.69
C ARG A 529 16.77 -17.78 8.44
N SER A 530 16.95 -16.49 8.14
CA SER A 530 16.39 -15.83 6.96
C SER A 530 16.96 -16.42 5.67
N GLN A 531 18.28 -16.64 5.59
CA GLN A 531 18.90 -17.30 4.44
C GLN A 531 18.38 -18.72 4.22
N LEU A 532 18.21 -19.49 5.31
CA LEU A 532 17.65 -20.84 5.25
C LEU A 532 16.22 -20.81 4.69
N PHE A 533 15.35 -19.97 5.25
CA PHE A 533 13.95 -19.89 4.82
C PHE A 533 13.76 -19.30 3.44
N HIS A 534 14.62 -18.38 3.00
CA HIS A 534 14.62 -17.87 1.62
C HIS A 534 14.95 -18.96 0.61
N LYS A 535 16.00 -19.76 0.87
CA LYS A 535 16.32 -20.92 0.02
C LYS A 535 15.18 -21.95 0.03
N ALA A 536 14.57 -22.17 1.19
CA ALA A 536 13.45 -23.10 1.36
C ALA A 536 12.15 -22.64 0.67
N SER A 537 11.92 -21.32 0.55
CA SER A 537 10.76 -20.79 -0.17
C SER A 537 10.94 -20.83 -1.69
N ASP A 538 12.19 -20.79 -2.17
CA ASP A 538 12.49 -20.68 -3.60
C ASP A 538 12.61 -22.05 -4.28
N ILE A 539 12.93 -23.09 -3.51
CA ILE A 539 13.15 -24.43 -4.04
C ILE A 539 12.22 -25.40 -3.30
N ASP A 540 11.41 -26.18 -4.02
CA ASP A 540 10.48 -27.19 -3.46
C ASP A 540 11.27 -28.40 -2.87
N ILE A 541 12.13 -28.17 -1.87
CA ILE A 541 13.08 -29.18 -1.31
C ILE A 541 12.75 -29.53 0.15
N PHE A 542 11.49 -29.54 0.56
CA PHE A 542 11.16 -30.09 1.87
C PHE A 542 10.22 -31.26 1.71
N ASP A 543 10.81 -32.46 1.73
CA ASP A 543 10.06 -33.64 2.15
C ASP A 543 9.64 -33.42 3.61
N PRO A 544 8.33 -33.53 3.93
CA PRO A 544 7.85 -33.56 5.29
C PRO A 544 8.69 -34.51 6.16
N LEU A 545 8.88 -34.17 7.43
CA LEU A 545 9.61 -35.01 8.39
C LEU A 545 9.01 -36.42 8.48
N GLU A 546 7.71 -36.54 8.17
CA GLU A 546 6.93 -37.78 8.06
C GLU A 546 7.33 -38.65 6.85
N ASN A 547 7.82 -38.03 5.78
CA ASN A 547 8.27 -38.69 4.54
C ASN A 547 9.75 -39.10 4.59
N LEU A 548 10.51 -38.56 5.54
CA LEU A 548 11.83 -39.05 5.85
C LEU A 548 11.69 -40.43 6.51
N GLN A 549 11.81 -41.50 5.72
CA GLN A 549 11.99 -42.84 6.26
C GLN A 549 13.24 -42.83 7.14
N ILE A 550 13.05 -42.74 8.45
CA ILE A 550 14.10 -43.05 9.41
C ILE A 550 14.35 -44.55 9.24
N GLN A 551 15.31 -44.91 8.40
CA GLN A 551 15.97 -46.20 8.52
C GLN A 551 16.55 -46.23 9.93
N LYS A 552 15.84 -46.88 10.85
CA LYS A 552 16.40 -47.36 12.13
C LYS A 552 17.40 -48.44 11.78
N ASP A 553 18.51 -48.05 11.18
CA ASP A 553 19.68 -48.88 11.06
C ASP A 553 20.36 -48.84 12.43
N GLN A 554 19.96 -49.75 13.32
CA GLN A 554 20.54 -49.92 14.66
C GLN A 554 22.03 -50.30 14.64
N SER A 555 22.69 -50.28 13.49
CA SER A 555 24.09 -50.66 13.31
C SER A 555 25.10 -49.50 13.23
N LYS A 556 24.65 -48.22 13.23
CA LYS A 556 25.56 -47.05 13.05
C LYS A 556 25.67 -46.09 14.24
N HIS A 557 25.37 -46.53 15.46
CA HIS A 557 25.83 -45.83 16.67
C HIS A 557 27.23 -46.29 17.05
N GLN A 558 28.21 -46.06 16.18
CA GLN A 558 29.63 -46.03 16.51
C GLN A 558 30.39 -45.40 15.34
N LYS A 559 31.24 -44.41 15.63
CA LYS A 559 32.11 -43.64 14.70
C LYS A 559 31.51 -42.38 14.06
N ILE A 560 31.19 -41.37 14.87
CA ILE A 560 31.37 -39.98 14.43
C ILE A 560 31.98 -39.20 15.61
N PHE A 561 33.16 -39.61 16.08
CA PHE A 561 34.14 -38.77 16.78
C PHE A 561 35.41 -39.62 16.94
N SER A 562 36.27 -39.57 15.93
CA SER A 562 37.67 -39.99 16.04
C SER A 562 38.46 -38.95 15.26
N PRO A 563 39.41 -38.24 15.88
CA PRO A 563 40.16 -37.19 15.22
C PRO A 563 41.23 -37.80 14.30
N SER A 564 41.29 -37.29 13.08
CA SER A 564 42.47 -37.34 12.22
C SER A 564 42.69 -35.96 11.65
#